data_AF-A0A8A2UDT1-F1
#
_entry.id   AF-A0A8A2UDT1-F1
#
_cell.length_a   1.000
_cell.length_b   1.000
_cell.length_c   1.000
_cell.angle_alpha   90.00
_cell.angle_beta   90.00
_cell.angle_gamma   90.00
#
_symmetry.space_group_name_H-M   'P 1'
#
loop_
_entity.id
_entity.type
_entity.pdbx_description
1 polymer ?
#
loop_
_entity_poly.entity_id
_entity_poly.type
_entity_poly.pdbx_seq_one_letter_code
_entity_poly.pdbx_strand_id
1 'polypeptide(L)'
;MGDNGLASSLGIDMTPEGIASSLSNPDQIAQMLLQEGETGESPADIMADLINMQRADLRRIGAEHDVDVDVNMVTSEKMALYIAGLVEGNWEPVIELFNEQATEREKLLEELLEEDEFAEFQTAKRCVMNTEPGDSDG
;
A
#
# COMPACT_ATOMS: atom_id res chain seq x y z
N MET A 1 20.96 17.42 27.34
CA MET A 1 21.91 16.77 26.41
C MET A 1 21.13 15.65 25.76
N GLY A 2 20.47 15.98 24.65
CA GLY A 2 19.62 15.05 23.92
C GLY A 2 20.49 14.12 23.08
N ASP A 3 20.11 12.86 23.06
CA ASP A 3 20.82 11.77 22.45
C ASP A 3 20.87 11.93 20.91
N ASN A 4 22.05 12.30 20.40
CA ASN A 4 22.36 12.40 18.97
C ASN A 4 22.86 11.05 18.40
N GLY A 5 22.74 9.95 19.15
CA GLY A 5 23.31 8.65 18.78
C GLY A 5 22.68 8.02 17.53
N LEU A 6 21.38 8.19 17.32
CA LEU A 6 20.64 7.57 16.21
C LEU A 6 20.88 8.30 14.88
N ALA A 7 20.85 9.63 14.87
CA ALA A 7 21.04 10.45 13.66
C ALA A 7 22.47 10.40 13.10
N SER A 8 23.49 10.27 13.97
CA SER A 8 24.89 10.18 13.53
C SER A 8 25.20 8.86 12.80
N SER A 9 24.45 7.79 13.10
CA SER A 9 24.66 6.47 12.48
C SER A 9 24.18 6.39 11.03
N LEU A 10 23.32 7.33 10.61
CA LEU A 10 22.69 7.35 9.28
C LEU A 10 23.21 8.48 8.37
N GLY A 11 24.08 9.36 8.88
CA GLY A 11 24.56 10.52 8.12
C GLY A 11 23.46 11.51 7.70
N ILE A 12 22.28 11.43 8.33
CA ILE A 12 21.13 12.29 8.01
C ILE A 12 21.34 13.63 8.70
N ASP A 13 21.44 14.68 7.88
CA ASP A 13 21.47 16.05 8.35
C ASP A 13 20.07 16.48 8.83
N MET A 14 19.95 16.71 10.14
CA MET A 14 18.69 17.10 10.80
C MET A 14 18.42 18.61 10.74
N THR A 15 19.20 19.37 9.96
CA THR A 15 18.85 20.75 9.61
C THR A 15 17.58 20.79 8.74
N PRO A 16 16.85 21.92 8.72
CA PRO A 16 15.71 22.08 7.81
C PRO A 16 16.08 21.81 6.35
N GLU A 17 17.28 22.21 5.91
CA GLU A 17 17.78 21.91 4.57
C GLU A 17 18.08 20.42 4.37
N GLY A 18 18.68 19.75 5.36
CA GLY A 18 18.97 18.31 5.31
C GLY A 18 17.70 17.45 5.32
N ILE A 19 16.68 17.84 6.09
CA ILE A 19 15.36 17.20 6.09
C ILE A 19 14.66 17.42 4.74
N ALA A 20 14.67 18.64 4.20
CA ALA A 20 14.09 18.92 2.89
C ALA A 20 14.79 18.15 1.77
N SER A 21 16.12 18.03 1.82
CA SER A 21 16.89 17.21 0.88
C SER A 21 16.57 15.73 1.03
N SER A 22 16.41 15.23 2.25
CA SER A 22 16.09 13.81 2.50
C SER A 22 14.68 13.46 2.00
N LEU A 23 13.72 14.38 2.14
CA LEU A 23 12.37 14.25 1.59
C LEU A 23 12.29 14.44 0.07
N SER A 24 13.40 14.76 -0.59
CA SER A 24 13.49 14.89 -2.05
C SER A 24 14.19 13.70 -2.72
N ASN A 25 14.60 12.69 -1.96
CA ASN A 25 15.28 11.49 -2.46
C ASN A 25 14.50 10.22 -2.09
N PRO A 26 13.90 9.50 -3.05
CA PRO A 26 13.10 8.29 -2.82
C PRO A 26 13.85 7.19 -2.12
N ASP A 27 15.12 7.00 -2.42
CA ASP A 27 15.91 5.92 -1.83
C ASP A 27 16.11 6.18 -0.34
N GLN A 28 16.28 7.44 0.04
CA GLN A 28 16.40 7.83 1.45
C GLN A 28 15.05 7.71 2.17
N ILE A 29 13.95 8.10 1.51
CA ILE A 29 12.59 7.93 2.05
C ILE A 29 12.28 6.45 2.23
N ALA A 30 12.58 5.61 1.25
CA ALA A 30 12.38 4.17 1.33
C ALA A 30 13.19 3.56 2.47
N GLN A 31 14.45 3.97 2.65
CA GLN A 31 15.26 3.55 3.80
C GLN A 31 14.68 4.02 5.13
N MET A 32 14.17 5.24 5.21
CA MET A 32 13.48 5.74 6.42
C MET A 32 12.23 4.93 6.74
N LEU A 33 11.45 4.54 5.73
CA LEU A 33 10.23 3.75 5.89
C LEU A 33 10.49 2.30 6.33
N LEU A 34 11.71 1.82 6.18
CA LEU A 34 12.17 0.51 6.68
C LEU A 34 12.74 0.57 8.09
N GLN A 35 12.84 1.75 8.71
CA GLN A 35 13.31 1.86 10.08
C GLN A 35 12.21 1.46 11.05
N GLU A 36 12.56 0.57 11.98
CA GLU A 36 11.67 0.13 13.05
C GLU A 36 11.28 1.32 13.94
N GLY A 37 9.98 1.42 14.23
CA GLY A 37 9.45 2.35 15.24
C GLY A 37 9.59 1.80 16.66
N GLU A 38 9.00 2.50 17.63
CA GLU A 38 9.02 2.09 19.05
C GLU A 38 8.38 0.72 19.30
N THR A 39 7.50 0.26 18.40
CA THR A 39 6.83 -1.04 18.46
C THR A 39 7.63 -2.18 17.84
N GLY A 40 8.79 -1.90 17.22
CA GLY A 40 9.64 -2.88 16.54
C GLY A 40 9.24 -3.19 15.10
N GLU A 41 8.19 -2.57 14.58
CA GLU A 41 7.76 -2.69 13.18
C GLU A 41 8.05 -1.38 12.45
N SER A 42 8.48 -1.45 11.19
CA SER A 42 8.62 -0.26 10.36
C SER A 42 7.28 0.14 9.74
N PRO A 43 7.10 1.41 9.33
CA PRO A 43 5.92 1.83 8.56
C PRO A 43 5.69 0.97 7.31
N ALA A 44 6.75 0.55 6.63
CA ALA A 44 6.65 -0.30 5.45
C ALA A 44 6.19 -1.72 5.79
N ASP A 45 6.62 -2.27 6.93
CA ASP A 45 6.13 -3.58 7.43
C ASP A 45 4.63 -3.53 7.68
N ILE A 46 4.16 -2.53 8.44
CA ILE A 46 2.74 -2.37 8.77
C ILE A 46 1.89 -2.28 7.50
N MET A 47 2.33 -1.49 6.52
CA MET A 47 1.60 -1.32 5.26
C MET A 47 1.62 -2.60 4.41
N ALA A 48 2.75 -3.31 4.35
CA ALA A 48 2.84 -4.60 3.66
C ALA A 48 1.93 -5.64 4.31
N ASP A 49 1.90 -5.69 5.64
CA ASP A 49 1.08 -6.62 6.42
C ASP A 49 -0.42 -6.37 6.23
N LEU A 50 -0.87 -5.11 6.13
CA LEU A 50 -2.26 -4.80 5.81
C LEU A 50 -2.70 -5.39 4.47
N ILE A 51 -1.88 -5.25 3.42
CA ILE A 51 -2.18 -5.83 2.11
C ILE A 51 -2.11 -7.36 2.16
N ASN A 52 -1.09 -7.90 2.82
CA ASN A 52 -0.90 -9.35 2.96
C ASN A 52 -2.03 -10.01 3.76
N MET A 53 -2.57 -9.33 4.77
CA MET A 53 -3.74 -9.79 5.53
C MET A 53 -4.95 -9.91 4.61
N GLN A 54 -5.24 -8.89 3.79
CA GLN A 54 -6.32 -8.94 2.81
C GLN A 54 -6.11 -10.06 1.78
N ARG A 55 -4.87 -10.29 1.34
CA ARG A 55 -4.49 -11.40 0.44
C ARG A 55 -4.70 -12.76 1.11
N ALA A 56 -4.34 -12.89 2.38
CA ALA A 56 -4.55 -14.10 3.16
C ALA A 56 -6.05 -14.40 3.34
N ASP A 57 -6.86 -13.38 3.59
CA ASP A 57 -8.32 -13.53 3.67
C ASP A 57 -8.92 -14.03 2.34
N LEU A 58 -8.53 -13.44 1.20
CA LEU A 58 -8.98 -13.90 -0.11
C LEU A 58 -8.59 -15.36 -0.37
N ARG A 59 -7.33 -15.73 -0.08
CA ARG A 59 -6.87 -17.12 -0.19
C ARG A 59 -7.67 -18.06 0.69
N ARG A 60 -7.97 -17.64 1.92
CA ARG A 60 -8.74 -18.46 2.86
C ARG A 60 -10.16 -18.67 2.37
N ILE A 61 -10.83 -17.61 1.91
CA ILE A 61 -12.19 -17.68 1.35
C ILE A 61 -12.21 -18.56 0.11
N GLY A 62 -11.31 -18.34 -0.86
CA GLY A 62 -11.21 -19.18 -2.06
C GLY A 62 -11.03 -20.66 -1.73
N ALA A 63 -10.13 -20.98 -0.79
CA ALA A 63 -9.89 -22.34 -0.35
C ALA A 63 -11.11 -23.00 0.34
N GLU A 64 -12.02 -22.24 0.96
CA GLU A 64 -13.27 -22.78 1.53
C GLU A 64 -14.29 -23.19 0.46
N HIS A 65 -14.12 -22.70 -0.77
CA HIS A 65 -15.02 -22.90 -1.91
C HIS A 65 -14.34 -23.62 -3.10
N ASP A 66 -13.19 -24.25 -2.88
CA ASP A 66 -12.38 -24.93 -3.90
C ASP A 66 -11.96 -24.03 -5.09
N VAL A 67 -11.83 -22.71 -4.86
CA VAL A 67 -11.30 -21.74 -5.82
C VAL A 67 -9.85 -21.39 -5.46
N ASP A 68 -8.93 -21.57 -6.41
CA ASP A 68 -7.52 -21.19 -6.21
C ASP A 68 -7.31 -19.69 -6.43
N VAL A 69 -6.66 -19.03 -5.47
CA VAL A 69 -6.43 -17.57 -5.47
C VAL A 69 -4.92 -17.30 -5.44
N ASP A 70 -4.37 -16.97 -6.60
CA ASP A 70 -2.94 -16.70 -6.77
C ASP A 70 -2.58 -15.24 -6.48
N VAL A 71 -2.37 -14.93 -5.20
CA VAL A 71 -1.94 -13.59 -4.74
C VAL A 71 -0.52 -13.62 -4.18
N ASN A 72 0.41 -12.90 -4.79
CA ASN A 72 1.78 -12.81 -4.28
C ASN A 72 1.83 -12.01 -2.98
N MET A 73 2.72 -12.32 -2.03
CA MET A 73 2.87 -11.47 -0.84
C MET A 73 3.74 -10.24 -1.14
N VAL A 74 3.42 -9.11 -0.54
CA VAL A 74 4.18 -7.86 -0.62
C VAL A 74 5.24 -7.87 0.47
N THR A 75 6.48 -7.55 0.13
CA THR A 75 7.53 -7.35 1.13
C THR A 75 7.56 -5.89 1.59
N SER A 76 8.14 -5.62 2.75
CA SER A 76 8.29 -4.25 3.25
C SER A 76 9.21 -3.41 2.36
N GLU A 77 10.24 -3.98 1.74
CA GLU A 77 11.09 -3.23 0.80
C GLU A 77 10.30 -2.76 -0.42
N LYS A 78 9.46 -3.65 -0.96
CA LYS A 78 8.59 -3.32 -2.09
C LYS A 78 7.59 -2.23 -1.71
N MET A 79 7.02 -2.33 -0.51
CA MET A 79 6.10 -1.32 0.02
C MET A 79 6.79 0.03 0.28
N ALA A 80 8.01 0.02 0.81
CA ALA A 80 8.80 1.22 1.05
C ALA A 80 9.08 1.97 -0.26
N LEU A 81 9.46 1.24 -1.33
CA LEU A 81 9.65 1.82 -2.66
C LEU A 81 8.37 2.43 -3.22
N TYR A 82 7.24 1.75 -3.03
CA TYR A 82 5.94 2.22 -3.48
C TYR A 82 5.52 3.52 -2.79
N ILE A 83 5.65 3.57 -1.46
CA ILE A 83 5.33 4.76 -0.68
C ILE A 83 6.30 5.91 -1.00
N ALA A 84 7.60 5.62 -1.15
CA ALA A 84 8.58 6.64 -1.54
C ALA A 84 8.26 7.24 -2.92
N GLY A 85 7.83 6.41 -3.88
CA GLY A 85 7.39 6.85 -5.20
C GLY A 85 6.22 7.85 -5.15
N LEU A 86 5.31 7.73 -4.18
CA LEU A 86 4.20 8.67 -4.02
C LEU A 86 4.69 10.11 -3.75
N VAL A 87 5.78 10.27 -3.02
CA VAL A 87 6.35 11.58 -2.69
C VAL A 87 6.87 12.29 -3.94
N GLU A 88 7.33 11.54 -4.94
CA GLU A 88 7.73 12.08 -6.24
C GLU A 88 6.59 12.19 -7.25
N GLY A 89 5.36 11.84 -6.85
CA GLY A 89 4.22 11.80 -7.74
C GLY A 89 4.22 10.61 -8.69
N ASN A 90 5.00 9.56 -8.40
CA ASN A 90 4.92 8.27 -9.09
C ASN A 90 3.88 7.38 -8.38
N TRP A 91 2.62 7.56 -8.76
CA TRP A 91 1.48 6.85 -8.17
C TRP A 91 1.25 5.45 -8.77
N GLU A 92 1.81 5.19 -9.95
CA GLU A 92 1.50 4.02 -10.77
C GLU A 92 1.71 2.69 -10.03
N PRO A 93 2.85 2.43 -9.35
CA PRO A 93 3.06 1.14 -8.69
C PRO A 93 2.09 0.85 -7.54
N VAL A 94 1.66 1.89 -6.81
CA VAL A 94 0.67 1.76 -5.74
C VAL A 94 -0.71 1.48 -6.31
N ILE A 95 -1.08 2.18 -7.40
CA ILE A 95 -2.35 1.94 -8.10
C ILE A 95 -2.39 0.52 -8.67
N GLU A 96 -1.30 0.06 -9.29
CA GLU A 96 -1.18 -1.31 -9.79
C GLU A 96 -1.38 -2.34 -8.67
N LEU A 97 -0.77 -2.13 -7.50
CA LEU A 97 -0.94 -3.01 -6.34
C LEU A 97 -2.42 -3.12 -5.89
N PHE A 98 -3.11 -1.98 -5.79
CA PHE A 98 -4.52 -1.97 -5.41
C PHE A 98 -5.42 -2.57 -6.49
N ASN A 99 -5.10 -2.35 -7.76
CA ASN A 99 -5.84 -2.93 -8.87
C ASN A 99 -5.66 -4.44 -8.93
N GLU A 100 -4.45 -4.97 -8.77
CA GLU A 100 -4.19 -6.42 -8.66
C GLU A 100 -5.05 -7.03 -7.56
N GLN A 101 -5.04 -6.43 -6.37
CA GLN A 101 -5.87 -6.89 -5.24
C GLN A 101 -7.38 -6.84 -5.55
N ALA A 102 -7.83 -5.76 -6.20
CA ALA A 102 -9.23 -5.60 -6.55
C ALA A 102 -9.68 -6.61 -7.61
N THR A 103 -8.84 -6.88 -8.61
CA THR A 103 -9.09 -7.85 -9.67
C THR A 103 -9.16 -9.27 -9.13
N GLU A 104 -8.23 -9.69 -8.28
CA GLU A 104 -8.28 -11.04 -7.69
C GLU A 104 -9.50 -11.23 -6.80
N ARG A 105 -9.89 -10.19 -6.03
CA ARG A 105 -11.15 -10.23 -5.28
C ARG A 105 -12.37 -10.31 -6.20
N GLU A 106 -12.39 -9.56 -7.30
CA GLU A 106 -13.52 -9.59 -8.25
C GLU A 106 -13.67 -10.94 -8.90
N LYS A 107 -12.58 -11.56 -9.36
CA LYS A 107 -12.59 -12.92 -9.89
C LYS A 107 -13.14 -13.91 -8.87
N LEU A 108 -12.67 -13.82 -7.62
CA LEU A 108 -13.19 -14.69 -6.56
C LEU A 108 -14.70 -14.49 -6.35
N LEU A 109 -15.17 -13.24 -6.30
CA LEU A 109 -16.60 -12.97 -6.10
C LEU A 109 -17.46 -13.40 -7.29
N GLU A 110 -16.94 -13.28 -8.51
CA GLU A 110 -17.61 -13.76 -9.73
C GLU A 110 -17.82 -15.28 -9.71
N GLU A 111 -16.86 -16.04 -9.16
CA GLU A 111 -16.98 -17.50 -9.01
C GLU A 111 -17.89 -17.92 -7.84
N LEU A 112 -18.06 -17.06 -6.82
CA LEU A 112 -18.79 -17.39 -5.59
C LEU A 112 -20.26 -16.93 -5.58
N LEU A 113 -20.57 -15.85 -6.30
CA LEU A 113 -21.89 -15.22 -6.28
C LEU A 113 -22.68 -15.59 -7.53
N GLU A 114 -24.01 -15.62 -7.39
CA GLU A 114 -24.89 -15.71 -8.55
C GLU A 114 -24.80 -14.42 -9.39
N GLU A 115 -25.14 -14.49 -10.67
CA GLU A 115 -25.00 -13.36 -11.62
C GLU A 115 -25.67 -12.06 -11.12
N ASP A 116 -26.89 -12.18 -10.59
CA ASP A 116 -27.65 -11.04 -10.06
C ASP A 116 -26.96 -10.43 -8.82
N GLU A 117 -26.45 -11.27 -7.91
CA GLU A 117 -25.75 -10.83 -6.69
C GLU A 117 -24.41 -10.15 -7.02
N PHE A 118 -23.67 -10.69 -8.00
CA PHE A 118 -22.44 -10.08 -8.48
C PHE A 118 -22.70 -8.73 -9.17
N ALA A 119 -23.78 -8.61 -9.94
CA ALA A 119 -24.17 -7.34 -10.56
C ALA A 119 -24.58 -6.28 -9.53
N GLU A 120 -25.27 -6.67 -8.45
CA GLU A 120 -25.58 -5.81 -7.31
C GLU A 120 -24.29 -5.35 -6.61
N PHE A 121 -23.37 -6.27 -6.34
CA PHE A 121 -22.05 -5.96 -5.77
C PHE A 121 -21.28 -4.93 -6.61
N GLN A 122 -21.18 -5.13 -7.94
CA GLN A 122 -20.50 -4.18 -8.82
C GLN A 122 -21.16 -2.79 -8.80
N THR A 123 -22.49 -2.75 -8.74
CA THR A 123 -23.24 -1.49 -8.69
C THR A 123 -22.98 -0.77 -7.37
N ALA A 124 -23.05 -1.48 -6.24
CA ALA A 124 -22.72 -0.92 -4.93
C ALA A 124 -21.27 -0.41 -4.87
N LYS A 125 -20.32 -1.17 -5.42
CA LYS A 125 -18.91 -0.78 -5.52
C LYS A 125 -18.72 0.52 -6.31
N ARG A 126 -19.47 0.73 -7.40
CA ARG A 126 -19.42 1.98 -8.16
C ARG A 126 -20.01 3.16 -7.39
N CYS A 127 -21.10 2.95 -6.67
CA CYS A 127 -21.76 4.02 -5.90
C CYS A 127 -20.92 4.56 -4.74
N VAL A 128 -19.99 3.77 -4.19
CA VAL A 128 -19.11 4.21 -3.09
C VAL A 128 -17.87 4.98 -3.55
N MET A 129 -17.59 5.02 -4.86
CA MET A 129 -16.47 5.80 -5.38
C MET A 129 -16.82 7.30 -5.32
N ASN A 130 -16.33 8.00 -4.30
CA ASN A 130 -16.49 9.44 -4.10
C ASN A 130 -15.32 10.25 -4.68
N THR A 131 -14.94 9.96 -5.92
CA THR A 131 -14.11 10.87 -6.71
C THR A 131 -15.04 11.84 -7.42
N GLU A 132 -15.26 13.02 -6.83
CA GLU A 132 -15.77 14.14 -7.61
C GLU A 132 -14.71 14.46 -8.68
N PRO A 133 -15.04 14.45 -9.99
CA PRO A 133 -14.15 15.03 -10.97
C PRO A 133 -14.02 16.49 -10.56
N GLY A 134 -12.83 16.89 -10.09
CA GLY A 134 -12.63 18.22 -9.52
C GLY A 134 -13.23 19.26 -10.45
N ASP A 135 -14.15 20.06 -9.91
CA ASP A 135 -14.62 21.26 -10.58
C ASP A 135 -13.37 22.08 -10.90
N SER A 136 -12.97 22.04 -12.17
CA SER A 136 -11.96 22.94 -12.72
C SER A 136 -12.59 24.32 -12.84
N ASP A 137 -12.79 24.97 -11.69
CA ASP A 137 -13.08 26.38 -11.57
C ASP A 137 -11.75 27.11 -11.29
N GLY A 138 -11.17 27.69 -12.35
CA GLY A 138 -9.99 28.54 -12.30
C GLY A 138 -9.30 28.72 -13.64
#